data_AF-A0A4P8IFG1-F1
#
_entry.id   AF-A0A4P8IFG1-F1
#
_cell.length_a   1.000
_cell.length_b   1.000
_cell.length_c   1.000
_cell.angle_alpha   90.00
_cell.angle_beta   90.00
_cell.angle_gamma   90.00
#
_symmetry.space_group_name_H-M   'P 1'
#
loop_
_entity.id
_entity.type
_entity.pdbx_description
1 polymer ?
#
loop_
_entity_poly.entity_id
_entity_poly.type
_entity_poly.pdbx_seq_one_letter_code
_entity_poly.pdbx_strand_id
1 'polypeptide(L)' 'MVKIKVSYQCTDELKEVLKLLSPQVAAYKVSKKNDGTFRKAYIELKDLT' A
#
# COMPACT_ATOMS: atom_id res chain seq x y z
N MET A 1 -9.61 -9.03 8.61
CA MET A 1 -8.97 -7.88 7.94
C MET A 1 -7.52 -8.17 7.57
N VAL A 2 -7.27 -8.40 6.28
CA VAL A 2 -5.93 -8.58 5.73
C VAL A 2 -5.28 -7.21 5.49
N LYS A 3 -4.02 -7.05 5.91
CA LYS A 3 -3.23 -5.84 5.70
C LYS A 3 -1.94 -6.17 4.97
N ILE A 4 -1.65 -5.43 3.90
CA ILE A 4 -0.38 -5.51 3.18
C ILE A 4 0.44 -4.27 3.50
N LYS A 5 1.68 -4.47 3.93
CA LYS A 5 2.66 -3.40 4.08
C LYS A 5 3.56 -3.38 2.84
N VAL A 6 3.63 -2.24 2.19
CA VAL A 6 4.47 -2.03 1.00
C VAL A 6 5.56 -1.04 1.34
N SER A 7 6.81 -1.41 1.06
CA SER A 7 7.94 -0.48 1.05
C SER A 7 8.21 -0.09 -0.40
N TYR A 8 8.36 1.21 -0.68
CA TYR A 8 8.53 1.75 -2.04
C TYR A 8 9.42 2.99 -2.03
N GLN A 9 10.05 3.34 -3.13
CA GLN A 9 10.93 4.49 -3.28
C GLN A 9 10.22 5.66 -3.98
N CYS A 10 9.55 5.37 -5.10
CA CYS A 10 8.85 6.39 -5.89
C CYS A 10 7.33 6.17 -5.89
N THR A 11 6.57 7.23 -6.15
CA THR A 11 5.10 7.15 -6.10
C THR A 11 4.50 6.21 -7.14
N ASP A 12 5.21 5.95 -8.25
CA ASP A 12 4.71 5.11 -9.33
C ASP A 12 4.77 3.63 -8.98
N GLU A 13 5.77 3.17 -8.22
CA GLU A 13 5.80 1.81 -7.67
C GLU A 13 4.56 1.52 -6.82
N LEU A 14 4.18 2.46 -5.94
CA LEU A 14 2.98 2.31 -5.13
C LEU A 14 1.71 2.27 -5.99
N LYS A 15 1.63 3.09 -7.05
CA LYS A 15 0.48 3.08 -7.97
C LYS A 15 0.33 1.73 -8.67
N GLU A 16 1.44 1.14 -9.14
CA GLU A 16 1.39 -0.18 -9.80
C GLU A 16 0.95 -1.29 -8.84
N VAL A 17 1.42 -1.25 -7.58
CA VAL A 17 0.94 -2.20 -6.55
C VAL A 17 -0.56 -2.02 -6.28
N LEU A 18 -1.05 -0.77 -6.18
CA LEU A 18 -2.48 -0.52 -5.98
C LEU A 18 -3.33 -0.99 -7.18
N LYS A 19 -2.82 -0.85 -8.42
CA LYS A 19 -3.47 -1.37 -9.61
C LYS A 19 -3.55 -2.90 -9.58
N LEU A 20 -2.45 -3.58 -9.24
CA LEU A 20 -2.40 -5.05 -9.14
C LEU A 20 -3.38 -5.60 -8.10
N LEU A 21 -3.53 -4.89 -6.99
CA LEU A 21 -4.43 -5.27 -5.90
C LEU A 21 -5.89 -4.83 -6.13
N SER A 22 -6.17 -4.04 -7.17
CA SER A 22 -7.54 -3.67 -7.54
C SER A 22 -8.31 -4.89 -8.05
N PRO A 23 -9.59 -5.08 -7.68
CA PRO A 23 -10.47 -4.19 -6.91
C PRO A 23 -10.51 -4.52 -5.41
N GLN A 24 -9.59 -5.34 -4.90
CA GLN A 24 -9.59 -5.84 -3.52
C GLN A 24 -9.14 -4.77 -2.51
N VAL A 25 -8.55 -3.67 -2.94
CA VAL A 25 -8.17 -2.56 -2.04
C VAL A 25 -9.42 -1.89 -1.49
N ALA A 26 -9.57 -1.88 -0.16
CA ALA A 26 -10.61 -1.12 0.53
C ALA A 26 -10.12 0.30 0.85
N ALA A 27 -8.91 0.42 1.40
CA ALA A 27 -8.27 1.69 1.72
C ALA A 27 -6.74 1.52 1.73
N TYR A 28 -6.01 2.63 1.67
CA TYR A 28 -4.58 2.62 1.96
C TYR A 28 -4.13 3.91 2.64
N LYS A 29 -3.06 3.84 3.42
CA LYS A 29 -2.42 5.00 4.05
C LYS A 29 -0.93 5.01 3.79
N VAL A 30 -0.40 6.20 3.49
CA VAL A 30 1.04 6.45 3.36
C VAL A 30 1.60 6.87 4.72
N SER A 31 2.69 6.24 5.13
CA SER A 31 3.44 6.62 6.33
C SER A 31 4.08 7.99 6.14
N LYS A 32 3.88 8.90 7.10
CA LYS A 32 4.56 10.21 7.13
C LYS A 32 6.02 10.13 7.57
N LYS A 33 6.42 9.04 8.25
CA LYS A 33 7.81 8.81 8.64
C LYS A 33 8.61 8.28 7.46
N ASN A 34 9.57 9.09 7.00
CA ASN A 34 10.55 8.77 5.97
C ASN A 34 11.97 8.73 6.58
N ASP A 35 12.16 7.97 7.66
CA ASP A 35 13.46 7.83 8.34
C ASP A 35 14.40 6.84 7.62
N GLY A 36 14.23 6.62 6.30
CA GLY A 36 15.07 5.70 5.53
C GLY A 36 14.81 5.76 4.02
N THR A 37 15.62 5.02 3.26
CA THR A 37 15.62 5.00 1.77
C THR A 37 14.27 4.62 1.16
N PHE A 38 13.40 3.93 1.91
CA PHE A 38 12.10 3.47 1.45
C PHE A 38 10.97 4.13 2.26
N ARG A 39 9.98 4.66 1.52
CA ARG A 39 8.67 5.05 2.02
C ARG A 39 7.84 3.80 2.32
N LYS A 40 6.81 3.95 3.14
CA LYS A 40 5.93 2.83 3.54
C LYS A 40 4.47 3.18 3.31
N ALA A 41 3.71 2.25 2.75
CA ALA A 41 2.26 2.30 2.68
C ALA A 41 1.66 1.06 3.33
N TYR A 42 0.48 1.23 3.91
CA TYR A 42 -0.31 0.16 4.49
C TYR A 42 -1.62 0.09 3.71
N ILE A 43 -1.87 -1.03 3.07
CA ILE A 43 -3.03 -1.29 2.23
C ILE A 43 -3.95 -2.24 3.01
N GLU A 44 -5.21 -1.86 3.12
CA GLU A 44 -6.26 -2.66 3.73
C GLU A 44 -7.08 -3.29 2.60
N LEU A 45 -7.22 -4.62 2.63
CA LEU A 45 -8.02 -5.34 1.66
C LEU A 45 -9.46 -5.47 2.16
N LYS A 46 -10.41 -5.58 1.22
CA LYS A 46 -11.79 -5.96 1.49
C LYS A 46 -11.80 -7.33 2.17
N ASP A 47 -12.76 -7.54 3.06
CA ASP A 47 -12.99 -8.87 3.61
C ASP A 47 -13.41 -9.80 2.45
N LEU A 48 -12.74 -10.96 2.37
CA LEU A 48 -13.11 -12.03 1.44
C LEU A 48 -14.34 -12.71 2.03
N THR A 49 -15.52 -12.13 1.80
CA THR A 49 -16.82 -12.77 2.04
C THR A 49 -17.20 -13.65 0.88
#